data_AF-A0A7Y1CNN3-F1
#
_entry.id   AF-A0A7Y1CNN3-F1
#
_cell.length_a   1.000
_cell.length_b   1.000
_cell.length_c   1.000
_cell.angle_alpha   90.00
_cell.angle_beta   90.00
_cell.angle_gamma   90.00
#
_symmetry.space_group_name_H-M   'P 1'
#
loop_
_entity.id
_entity.type
_entity.pdbx_description
1 polymer ?
#
loop_
_entity_poly.entity_id
_entity_poly.type
_entity_poly.pdbx_seq_one_letter_code
_entity_poly.pdbx_strand_id
1 'polypeptide(L)'
;EPFLFFTSHQGELAEVVRQGRRNEFAAFSAFADAAQRQRIPDPNAPSTFQASRPRPQSQQAETTRELYRSLLRIRHRELIPRLPGAQALDTRVLAEGALSARWRLGDGSLLRIDLNLSPHRVELEPEATAQLWFEHPPRALEHWQQGWLPAFSAVVQLDSGPCPTAPHGERR
;
A
#
# COMPACT_ATOMS: atom_id res chain seq x y z
N GLU A 1 -8.61 13.67 7.25
CA GLU A 1 -8.22 15.07 7.54
C GLU A 1 -7.00 15.41 6.70
N PRO A 2 -6.82 16.69 6.30
CA PRO A 2 -5.62 17.07 5.55
C PRO A 2 -4.40 17.11 6.48
N PHE A 3 -3.22 16.82 5.92
CA PHE A 3 -1.95 17.12 6.56
C PHE A 3 -1.31 18.30 5.79
N LEU A 4 -1.44 19.51 6.35
CA LEU A 4 -0.99 20.74 5.71
C LEU A 4 0.47 21.03 6.07
N PHE A 5 1.15 21.82 5.23
CA PHE A 5 2.44 22.40 5.58
C PHE A 5 2.23 23.58 6.54
N PHE A 6 2.81 23.53 7.74
CA PHE A 6 2.73 24.58 8.75
C PHE A 6 4.11 24.90 9.36
N THR A 7 4.30 26.14 9.76
CA THR A 7 5.52 26.70 10.38
C THR A 7 5.14 27.70 11.47
N SER A 8 6.12 28.22 12.22
CA SER A 8 5.90 29.24 13.28
C SER A 8 6.88 30.40 13.18
N HIS A 9 7.31 30.73 11.96
CA HIS A 9 8.22 31.85 11.71
C HIS A 9 7.52 33.18 11.94
N GLN A 10 8.32 34.20 12.26
CA GLN A 10 7.86 35.56 12.57
C GLN A 10 8.61 36.56 11.69
N GLY A 11 8.05 37.76 11.56
CA GLY A 11 8.67 38.86 10.80
C GLY A 11 8.90 38.52 9.33
N GLU A 12 9.98 39.03 8.77
CA GLU A 12 10.31 38.90 7.35
C GLU A 12 10.37 37.45 6.86
N LEU A 13 10.84 36.53 7.71
CA LEU A 13 10.90 35.10 7.37
C LEU A 13 9.51 34.48 7.20
N ALA A 14 8.51 34.93 7.96
CA ALA A 14 7.14 34.45 7.80
C ALA A 14 6.57 34.81 6.41
N GLU A 15 6.86 36.03 5.95
CA GLU A 15 6.44 36.53 4.64
C GLU A 15 7.14 35.80 3.49
N VAL A 16 8.45 35.59 3.62
CA VAL A 16 9.25 34.83 2.65
C VAL A 16 8.72 33.39 2.52
N VAL A 17 8.44 32.72 3.63
CA VAL A 17 7.92 31.34 3.63
C VAL A 17 6.52 31.28 3.02
N ARG A 18 5.64 32.23 3.38
CA ARG A 18 4.28 32.32 2.83
C ARG A 18 4.29 32.53 1.32
N GLN A 19 5.10 33.46 0.83
CA GLN A 19 5.19 33.76 -0.60
C GLN A 19 5.90 32.64 -1.36
N GLY A 20 6.97 32.07 -0.79
CA GLY A 20 7.68 30.92 -1.33
C GLY A 20 6.75 29.73 -1.56
N ARG A 21 5.95 29.37 -0.55
CA ARG A 21 4.92 28.32 -0.69
C ARG A 21 3.92 28.62 -1.79
N ARG A 22 3.34 29.83 -1.84
CA ARG A 22 2.38 30.21 -2.90
C ARG A 22 2.97 30.12 -4.30
N ASN A 23 4.27 30.44 -4.44
CA ASN A 23 4.98 30.38 -5.71
C ASN A 23 5.34 28.95 -6.11
N GLU A 24 5.72 28.08 -5.17
CA GLU A 24 5.94 26.65 -5.44
C GLU A 24 4.66 25.97 -5.96
N PHE A 25 3.50 26.34 -5.42
CA PHE A 25 2.22 25.82 -5.88
C PHE A 25 1.80 26.34 -7.28
N ALA A 26 2.42 27.40 -7.80
CA ALA A 26 2.15 27.87 -9.17
C ALA A 26 2.58 26.86 -10.24
N ALA A 27 3.48 25.92 -9.91
CA ALA A 27 3.90 24.84 -10.80
C ALA A 27 2.88 23.67 -10.86
N PHE A 28 1.89 23.62 -9.96
CA PHE A 28 0.88 22.57 -9.93
C PHE A 28 -0.40 23.04 -10.62
N SER A 29 -0.86 22.30 -11.63
CA SER A 29 -2.05 22.65 -12.44
C SER A 29 -3.33 22.86 -11.61
N ALA A 30 -3.44 22.19 -10.45
CA ALA A 30 -4.54 22.35 -9.50
C ALA A 30 -4.55 23.71 -8.73
N PHE A 31 -3.51 24.54 -8.89
CA PHE A 31 -3.38 25.87 -8.27
C PHE A 31 -2.90 26.93 -9.27
N ALA A 32 -3.08 26.67 -10.57
CA ALA A 32 -2.68 27.60 -11.62
C ALA A 32 -3.44 28.94 -11.55
N ASP A 33 -4.68 28.93 -11.04
CA ASP A 33 -5.48 30.13 -10.83
C ASP A 33 -4.95 30.96 -9.63
N ALA A 34 -4.74 32.25 -9.85
CA ALA A 34 -4.33 33.20 -8.82
C ALA A 34 -5.34 33.27 -7.66
N ALA A 35 -6.64 33.10 -7.93
CA ALA A 35 -7.68 33.06 -6.90
C ALA A 35 -7.63 31.76 -6.07
N GLN A 36 -7.13 30.65 -6.63
CA GLN A 36 -6.87 29.42 -5.87
C GLN A 36 -5.59 29.51 -5.04
N ARG A 37 -4.56 30.23 -5.50
CA ARG A 37 -3.34 30.49 -4.71
C ARG A 37 -3.60 31.31 -3.46
N GLN A 38 -4.59 32.21 -3.49
CA GLN A 38 -5.03 32.94 -2.29
C GLN A 38 -5.77 32.05 -1.28
N ARG A 39 -6.32 30.91 -1.71
CA ARG A 39 -6.95 29.92 -0.82
C ARG A 39 -5.94 28.96 -0.18
N ILE A 40 -4.67 28.99 -0.58
CA ILE A 40 -3.63 28.19 0.07
C ILE A 40 -3.51 28.66 1.54
N PRO A 41 -3.74 27.77 2.52
CA PRO A 41 -3.61 28.11 3.93
C PRO A 41 -2.24 28.70 4.23
N ASP A 42 -2.21 29.77 5.01
CA ASP A 42 -0.95 30.37 5.45
C ASP A 42 -0.22 29.37 6.37
N PRO A 43 1.02 28.97 6.04
CA PRO A 43 1.75 28.01 6.87
C PRO A 43 1.98 28.51 8.30
N ASN A 44 2.09 29.83 8.52
CA ASN A 44 2.31 30.40 9.85
C ASN A 44 1.01 30.62 10.64
N ALA A 45 -0.17 30.45 10.03
CA ALA A 45 -1.43 30.59 10.74
C ALA A 45 -1.65 29.41 11.70
N PRO A 46 -1.99 29.66 12.98
CA PRO A 46 -2.28 28.59 13.94
C PRO A 46 -3.37 27.62 13.48
N SER A 47 -4.33 28.10 12.67
CA SER A 47 -5.39 27.29 12.08
C SER A 47 -4.85 26.19 11.15
N THR A 48 -3.73 26.41 10.46
CA THR A 48 -3.11 25.44 9.55
C THR A 48 -2.52 24.24 10.32
N PHE A 49 -1.88 24.51 11.45
CA PHE A 49 -1.48 23.47 12.41
C PHE A 49 -2.70 22.75 12.98
N GLN A 50 -3.69 23.50 13.47
CA GLN A 50 -4.89 22.92 14.10
C GLN A 50 -5.68 22.03 13.14
N ALA A 51 -5.78 22.39 11.86
CA ALA A 51 -6.43 21.59 10.82
C ALA A 51 -5.70 20.28 10.51
N SER A 52 -4.40 20.21 10.80
CA SER A 52 -3.53 19.04 10.62
C SER A 52 -3.44 18.16 11.87
N ARG A 53 -4.08 18.55 12.97
CA ARG A 53 -4.13 17.73 14.19
C ARG A 53 -5.07 16.54 13.97
N PRO A 54 -4.62 15.30 14.23
CA PRO A 54 -5.51 14.14 14.17
C PRO A 54 -6.68 14.31 15.14
N ARG A 55 -7.92 14.23 14.65
CA ARG A 55 -9.10 14.23 15.52
C ARG A 55 -9.42 12.82 16.04
N PRO A 56 -10.23 12.73 17.13
CA PRO A 56 -10.72 11.46 17.64
C PRO A 56 -11.41 10.63 16.55
N GLN A 57 -11.19 9.32 16.62
CA GLN A 57 -11.47 8.38 15.53
C GLN A 57 -12.98 8.21 15.26
N SER A 58 -13.35 8.28 13.98
CA SER A 58 -14.67 7.82 13.48
C SER A 58 -14.72 6.30 13.41
N GLN A 59 -15.91 5.72 13.25
CA GLN A 59 -16.06 4.27 13.08
C GLN A 59 -15.23 3.70 11.90
N GLN A 60 -15.10 4.45 10.80
CA GLN A 60 -14.26 4.08 9.65
C GLN A 60 -12.77 4.01 9.99
N ALA A 61 -12.32 4.81 10.96
CA ALA A 61 -10.94 4.76 11.43
C ALA A 61 -10.66 3.46 12.21
N GLU A 62 -11.66 2.86 12.88
CA GLU A 62 -11.47 1.58 13.56
C GLU A 62 -11.34 0.41 12.58
N THR A 63 -12.22 0.32 11.56
CA THR A 63 -12.08 -0.70 10.50
C THR A 63 -10.74 -0.61 9.80
N THR A 64 -10.28 0.61 9.51
CA THR A 64 -8.94 0.83 8.93
C THR A 64 -7.85 0.38 9.90
N ARG A 65 -7.99 0.70 11.19
CA ARG A 65 -7.02 0.31 12.22
C ARG A 65 -6.92 -1.21 12.37
N GLU A 66 -8.03 -1.93 12.37
CA GLU A 66 -8.09 -3.39 12.43
C GLU A 66 -7.43 -4.04 11.21
N LEU A 67 -7.70 -3.49 10.01
CA LEU A 67 -7.04 -3.90 8.78
C LEU A 67 -5.52 -3.75 8.90
N TYR A 68 -5.03 -2.57 9.27
CA TYR A 68 -3.59 -2.32 9.40
C TYR A 68 -2.95 -3.19 10.50
N ARG A 69 -3.62 -3.39 11.63
CA ARG A 69 -3.13 -4.32 12.68
C ARG A 69 -3.00 -5.74 12.16
N SER A 70 -3.97 -6.21 11.37
CA SER A 70 -3.94 -7.54 10.78
C SER A 70 -2.80 -7.70 9.79
N LEU A 71 -2.62 -6.73 8.88
CA LEU A 71 -1.53 -6.72 7.90
C LEU A 71 -0.14 -6.65 8.57
N LEU A 72 0.02 -5.78 9.58
CA LEU A 72 1.28 -5.69 10.32
C LEU A 72 1.60 -6.98 11.09
N ARG A 73 0.58 -7.66 11.63
CA ARG A 73 0.74 -8.95 12.31
C ARG A 73 1.21 -10.03 11.33
N ILE A 74 0.60 -10.13 10.16
CA ILE A 74 1.03 -11.05 9.09
C ILE A 74 2.47 -10.73 8.69
N ARG A 75 2.77 -9.45 8.42
CA ARG A 75 4.11 -9.00 8.04
C ARG A 75 5.15 -9.39 9.08
N HIS A 76 4.87 -9.17 10.36
CA HIS A 76 5.84 -9.43 11.43
C HIS A 76 6.03 -10.93 11.72
N ARG A 77 4.94 -11.70 11.74
CA ARG A 77 5.00 -13.12 12.12
C ARG A 77 5.40 -14.02 10.95
N GLU A 78 4.91 -13.71 9.76
CA GLU A 78 5.00 -14.61 8.61
C GLU A 78 6.04 -14.14 7.60
N LEU A 79 5.98 -12.87 7.19
CA LEU A 79 6.83 -12.37 6.10
C LEU A 79 8.27 -12.07 6.55
N ILE A 80 8.45 -11.24 7.59
CA ILE A 80 9.78 -10.75 8.02
C ILE A 80 10.78 -11.88 8.28
N PRO A 81 10.44 -12.98 8.97
CA PRO A 81 11.38 -14.09 9.20
C PRO A 81 11.87 -14.75 7.90
N ARG A 82 11.12 -14.64 6.81
CA ARG A 82 11.40 -15.28 5.51
C ARG A 82 12.02 -14.32 4.50
N LEU A 83 12.16 -13.03 4.83
CA LEU A 83 12.76 -12.03 3.93
C LEU A 83 14.26 -12.21 3.66
N PRO A 84 15.11 -12.64 4.62
CA PRO A 84 16.54 -12.82 4.35
C PRO A 84 16.78 -13.81 3.21
N GLY A 85 17.38 -13.38 2.11
CA GLY A 85 17.61 -14.22 0.93
C GLY A 85 16.44 -14.26 -0.07
N ALA A 86 15.38 -13.49 0.16
CA ALA A 86 14.26 -13.39 -0.79
C ALA A 86 14.68 -12.76 -2.13
N GLN A 87 14.09 -13.25 -3.21
CA GLN A 87 14.34 -12.83 -4.58
C GLN A 87 13.01 -12.55 -5.28
N ALA A 88 12.94 -11.44 -6.00
CA ALA A 88 11.85 -11.20 -6.95
C ALA A 88 11.96 -12.19 -8.11
N LEU A 89 10.84 -12.77 -8.52
CA LEU A 89 10.80 -13.69 -9.66
C LEU A 89 10.30 -12.97 -10.91
N ASP A 90 9.02 -12.63 -10.92
CA ASP A 90 8.36 -11.99 -12.06
C ASP A 90 7.17 -11.15 -11.61
N THR A 91 6.82 -10.23 -12.50
CA THR A 91 5.60 -9.44 -12.41
C THR A 91 4.90 -9.49 -13.76
N ARG A 92 3.61 -9.81 -13.75
CA ARG A 92 2.74 -9.82 -14.92
C ARG A 92 1.70 -8.73 -14.79
N VAL A 93 1.65 -7.83 -15.77
CA VAL A 93 0.52 -6.90 -15.92
C VAL A 93 -0.65 -7.70 -16.46
N LEU A 94 -1.76 -7.73 -15.72
CA LEU A 94 -2.98 -8.45 -16.09
C LEU A 94 -3.90 -7.56 -16.94
N ALA A 95 -4.00 -6.27 -16.56
CA ALA A 95 -4.72 -5.23 -17.26
C ALA A 95 -4.20 -3.85 -16.79
N GLU A 96 -4.73 -2.76 -17.34
CA GLU A 96 -4.49 -1.42 -16.81
C GLU A 96 -4.96 -1.34 -15.34
N GLY A 97 -4.03 -1.02 -14.42
CA GLY A 97 -4.30 -1.00 -12.99
C GLY A 97 -4.36 -2.37 -12.32
N ALA A 98 -3.99 -3.47 -12.99
CA ALA A 98 -3.98 -4.81 -12.39
C ALA A 98 -2.70 -5.60 -12.70
N LEU A 99 -2.17 -6.29 -11.69
CA LEU A 99 -0.92 -7.05 -11.78
C LEU A 99 -0.92 -8.29 -10.88
N SER A 100 -0.06 -9.24 -11.24
CA SER A 100 0.37 -10.34 -10.39
C SER A 100 1.88 -10.23 -10.19
N ALA A 101 2.35 -10.36 -8.95
CA ALA A 101 3.77 -10.31 -8.64
C ALA A 101 4.17 -11.48 -7.73
N ARG A 102 5.34 -12.06 -8.01
CA ARG A 102 5.85 -13.24 -7.32
C ARG A 102 7.26 -13.05 -6.78
N TRP A 103 7.49 -13.62 -5.61
CA TRP A 103 8.79 -13.66 -4.94
C TRP A 103 9.06 -15.05 -4.42
N ARG A 104 10.33 -15.48 -4.51
CA ARG A 104 10.84 -16.62 -3.74
C ARG A 104 11.39 -16.08 -2.44
N LEU A 105 10.87 -16.52 -1.31
CA LEU A 105 11.38 -16.13 0.01
C LEU A 105 12.63 -16.95 0.38
N GLY A 106 13.31 -16.54 1.44
CA GLY A 106 14.57 -17.14 1.89
C GLY A 106 14.47 -18.59 2.35
N ASP A 107 13.28 -19.02 2.75
CA ASP A 107 12.97 -20.42 3.10
C ASP A 107 12.53 -21.26 1.89
N GLY A 108 12.56 -20.69 0.68
CA GLY A 108 12.15 -21.34 -0.56
C GLY A 108 10.66 -21.27 -0.86
N SER A 109 9.84 -20.76 0.05
CA SER A 109 8.41 -20.52 -0.20
C SER A 109 8.18 -19.47 -1.28
N LEU A 110 7.04 -19.54 -1.96
CA LEU A 110 6.66 -18.58 -3.00
C LEU A 110 5.55 -17.66 -2.49
N LEU A 111 5.84 -16.38 -2.42
CA LEU A 111 4.86 -15.34 -2.14
C LEU A 111 4.27 -14.84 -3.46
N ARG A 112 2.94 -14.81 -3.55
CA ARG A 112 2.21 -14.22 -4.67
C ARG A 112 1.28 -13.11 -4.17
N ILE A 113 1.30 -11.98 -4.86
CA ILE A 113 0.36 -10.88 -4.65
C ILE A 113 -0.31 -10.57 -5.98
N ASP A 114 -1.62 -10.79 -6.04
CA ASP A 114 -2.47 -10.36 -7.14
C ASP A 114 -3.24 -9.12 -6.72
N LEU A 115 -3.19 -8.07 -7.53
CA LEU A 115 -3.73 -6.76 -7.22
C LEU A 115 -4.52 -6.24 -8.42
N ASN A 116 -5.74 -5.76 -8.18
CA ASN A 116 -6.55 -5.05 -9.15
C ASN A 116 -7.01 -3.72 -8.54
N LEU A 117 -6.41 -2.61 -8.99
CA LEU A 117 -6.76 -1.24 -8.60
C LEU A 117 -7.74 -0.59 -9.58
N SER A 118 -8.16 -1.30 -10.62
CA SER A 118 -9.10 -0.81 -11.62
C SER A 118 -10.55 -0.98 -11.13
N PRO A 119 -11.50 -0.20 -11.71
CA PRO A 119 -12.93 -0.38 -11.45
C PRO A 119 -13.54 -1.57 -12.23
N HIS A 120 -12.74 -2.38 -12.90
CA HIS A 120 -13.20 -3.46 -13.78
C HIS A 120 -12.78 -4.83 -13.24
N ARG A 121 -13.55 -5.87 -13.59
CA ARG A 121 -13.09 -7.25 -13.38
C ARG A 121 -11.90 -7.54 -14.30
N VAL A 122 -10.94 -8.32 -13.83
CA VAL A 122 -9.75 -8.68 -14.60
C VAL A 122 -9.57 -10.19 -14.59
N GLU A 123 -9.46 -10.78 -15.77
CA GLU A 123 -9.19 -12.22 -15.93
C GLU A 123 -7.73 -12.52 -15.56
N LEU A 124 -7.49 -13.69 -14.99
CA LEU A 124 -6.17 -14.21 -14.68
C LEU A 124 -6.15 -15.73 -14.76
N GLU A 125 -4.97 -16.30 -14.96
CA GLU A 125 -4.82 -17.76 -14.91
C GLU A 125 -4.70 -18.22 -13.45
N PRO A 126 -5.66 -18.99 -12.92
CA PRO A 126 -5.55 -19.52 -11.57
C PRO A 126 -4.44 -20.57 -11.54
N GLU A 127 -3.56 -20.45 -10.54
CA GLU A 127 -2.55 -21.47 -10.24
C GLU A 127 -3.01 -22.34 -9.08
N ALA A 128 -2.21 -23.33 -8.66
CA ALA A 128 -2.53 -24.13 -7.48
C ALA A 128 -2.76 -23.20 -6.27
N THR A 129 -3.93 -23.30 -5.63
CA THR A 129 -4.26 -22.45 -4.49
C THR A 129 -3.33 -22.77 -3.34
N ALA A 130 -2.65 -21.75 -2.85
CA ALA A 130 -1.75 -21.84 -1.71
C ALA A 130 -2.38 -21.28 -0.42
N GLN A 131 -1.63 -21.21 0.67
CA GLN A 131 -2.13 -20.67 1.93
C GLN A 131 -2.50 -19.19 1.77
N LEU A 132 -3.75 -18.84 2.02
CA LEU A 132 -4.21 -17.45 2.02
C LEU A 132 -3.65 -16.70 3.23
N TRP A 133 -2.95 -15.59 2.99
CA TRP A 133 -2.53 -14.67 4.03
C TRP A 133 -3.46 -13.45 4.13
N PHE A 134 -3.95 -12.95 3.00
CA PHE A 134 -4.83 -11.79 2.97
C PHE A 134 -5.70 -11.77 1.72
N GLU A 135 -6.95 -11.32 1.87
CA GLU A 135 -7.84 -10.99 0.76
C GLU A 135 -8.59 -9.69 1.02
N HIS A 136 -8.88 -8.97 -0.05
CA HIS A 136 -9.80 -7.85 -0.07
C HIS A 136 -10.46 -7.75 -1.46
N PRO A 137 -11.78 -7.51 -1.56
CA PRO A 137 -12.77 -7.66 -0.49
C PRO A 137 -12.84 -9.12 0.01
N PRO A 138 -13.61 -9.42 1.09
CA PRO A 138 -13.85 -10.80 1.51
C PRO A 138 -14.35 -11.66 0.33
N ARG A 139 -13.92 -12.91 0.27
CA ARG A 139 -14.20 -13.88 -0.81
C ARG A 139 -13.52 -13.57 -2.16
N ALA A 140 -12.56 -12.64 -2.21
CA ALA A 140 -11.78 -12.42 -3.43
C ALA A 140 -10.99 -13.66 -3.86
N LEU A 141 -10.60 -14.54 -2.92
CA LEU A 141 -9.95 -15.81 -3.26
C LEU A 141 -10.86 -16.73 -4.08
N GLU A 142 -12.16 -16.76 -3.81
CA GLU A 142 -13.11 -17.62 -4.54
C GLU A 142 -13.22 -17.19 -6.01
N HIS A 143 -13.21 -15.88 -6.25
CA HIS A 143 -13.18 -15.31 -7.60
C HIS A 143 -11.86 -15.61 -8.30
N TRP A 144 -10.74 -15.47 -7.57
CA TRP A 144 -9.42 -15.82 -8.09
C TRP A 144 -9.37 -17.29 -8.54
N GLN A 145 -9.96 -18.20 -7.77
CA GLN A 145 -10.05 -19.64 -8.12
C GLN A 145 -10.90 -19.90 -9.36
N GLN A 146 -11.82 -18.99 -9.68
CA GLN A 146 -12.62 -19.00 -10.92
C GLN A 146 -11.90 -18.33 -12.09
N GLY A 147 -10.66 -17.84 -11.90
CA GLY A 147 -9.85 -17.22 -12.93
C GLY A 147 -10.04 -15.71 -13.11
N TRP A 148 -10.52 -15.00 -12.08
CA TRP A 148 -10.68 -13.54 -12.19
C TRP A 148 -10.57 -12.79 -10.86
N LEU A 149 -10.22 -11.51 -10.92
CA LEU A 149 -10.17 -10.58 -9.79
C LEU A 149 -11.32 -9.57 -9.86
N PRO A 150 -12.03 -9.32 -8.76
CA PRO A 150 -12.96 -8.19 -8.64
C PRO A 150 -12.24 -6.84 -8.79
N ALA A 151 -12.99 -5.80 -9.08
CA ALA A 151 -12.51 -4.42 -9.00
C ALA A 151 -11.99 -4.09 -7.58
N PHE A 152 -10.95 -3.27 -7.49
CA PHE A 152 -10.36 -2.82 -6.21
C PHE A 152 -10.06 -3.96 -5.24
N SER A 153 -9.42 -5.03 -5.73
CA SER A 153 -9.14 -6.24 -4.96
C SER A 153 -7.65 -6.53 -4.79
N ALA A 154 -7.33 -7.30 -3.76
CA ALA A 154 -6.00 -7.82 -3.49
C ALA A 154 -6.11 -9.24 -2.93
N VAL A 155 -5.30 -10.17 -3.43
CA VAL A 155 -5.16 -11.53 -2.90
C VAL A 155 -3.68 -11.80 -2.65
N VAL A 156 -3.35 -12.25 -1.44
CA VAL A 156 -1.98 -12.56 -1.02
C VAL A 156 -1.92 -14.00 -0.57
N GLN A 157 -1.10 -14.79 -1.26
CA GLN A 157 -0.97 -16.22 -1.04
C GLN A 157 0.50 -16.60 -0.81
N LEU A 158 0.73 -17.61 0.02
CA LEU A 158 2.02 -18.25 0.22
C LEU A 158 1.96 -19.72 -0.15
N ASP A 159 2.72 -20.11 -1.17
CA ASP A 159 2.98 -21.50 -1.49
C ASP A 159 4.18 -22.00 -0.70
N SER A 160 3.95 -23.03 0.09
CA SER A 160 5.01 -23.75 0.78
C SER A 160 5.76 -24.54 -0.30
N GLY A 161 6.81 -23.93 -0.85
CA GLY A 161 7.68 -24.58 -1.82
C GLY A 161 8.13 -25.95 -1.33
N PRO A 162 8.57 -26.84 -2.23
CA PRO A 162 8.98 -28.20 -1.84
C PRO A 162 9.98 -28.10 -0.69
N CYS A 163 9.65 -28.79 0.42
CA CYS A 163 10.56 -28.94 1.56
C CYS A 163 11.93 -29.35 1.02
N PRO A 164 13.02 -28.62 1.30
CA PRO A 164 14.34 -29.05 0.89
C PRO A 164 14.57 -30.42 1.51
N THR A 165 14.63 -31.44 0.67
CA THR A 165 14.91 -32.81 1.08
C THR A 165 16.18 -32.79 1.90
N ALA A 166 16.07 -33.20 3.17
CA ALA A 166 17.22 -33.38 4.03
C ALA A 166 18.26 -34.23 3.27
N PRO A 167 19.55 -33.87 3.31
CA PRO A 167 20.57 -34.68 2.65
C PRO A 167 20.47 -36.09 3.23
N HIS A 168 20.25 -37.05 2.34
CA HIS A 168 20.23 -38.47 2.67
C HIS A 168 21.66 -38.84 3.07
N GLY A 169 21.99 -38.61 4.34
CA GLY A 169 23.24 -39.04 4.95
C GLY A 169 23.20 -40.54 5.09
N GLU A 170 23.81 -41.22 4.12
CA GLU A 170 24.04 -42.65 4.10
C GLU A 170 24.65 -43.12 5.43
N ARG A 171 24.03 -44.15 6.00
CA ARG A 171 24.67 -45.00 7.00
C ARG A 171 25.81 -45.75 6.33
N ARG A 172 27.03 -45.57 6.83
CA ARG A 172 28.07 -46.60 6.87
C ARG A 172 28.81 -46.51 8.19
#